data_AF-A0A1F8WX57-F1
#
_entry.id   AF-A0A1F8WX57-F1
#
_cell.length_a   1.000
_cell.length_b   1.000
_cell.length_c   1.000
_cell.angle_alpha   90.00
_cell.angle_beta   90.00
_cell.angle_gamma   90.00
#
_symmetry.space_group_name_H-M   'P 1'
#
loop_
_entity.id
_entity.type
_entity.pdbx_description
1 polymer ?
#
loop_
_entity_poly.entity_id
_entity_poly.type
_entity_poly.pdbx_seq_one_letter_code
_entity_poly.pdbx_strand_id
1 'polypeptide(L)'
;MKSIKDRSSLLLILLPIWLVAVFGVFKAEWVSLNFLPTVMFNAAEKDAVTSRPIDRLALKAESLIPPGSKVFFFDPYPWDSPQGGFYAGRLRYQLYQREMKVISPADEFDYRSMGPGDFAAFIWPDGIQPIEKDLAALAGMEELYSQVDARGRQSVYRVVGAGR
;
A
#
# COMPACT_ATOMS: atom_id res chain seq x y z
N MET A 1 61.62 26.01 30.57
CA MET A 1 61.10 26.61 29.31
C MET A 1 61.20 25.59 28.19
N LYS A 2 60.19 24.71 28.02
CA LYS A 2 60.11 23.79 26.87
C LYS A 2 59.40 24.50 25.71
N SER A 3 60.25 24.97 24.79
CA SER A 3 60.06 25.14 23.35
C SER A 3 58.62 25.42 22.87
N ILE A 4 58.31 26.71 22.67
CA ILE A 4 57.21 27.19 21.81
C ILE A 4 57.29 26.55 20.40
N LYS A 5 58.50 26.17 19.96
CA LYS A 5 58.80 25.52 18.67
C LYS A 5 58.16 24.13 18.52
N ASP A 6 58.05 23.36 19.60
CA ASP A 6 57.52 21.98 19.54
C ASP A 6 55.99 21.97 19.35
N ARG A 7 55.31 23.01 19.84
CA ARG A 7 53.86 23.20 19.68
C ARG A 7 53.49 23.61 18.25
N SER A 8 54.32 24.41 17.60
CA SER A 8 54.12 24.82 16.20
C SER A 8 54.23 23.65 15.22
N SER A 9 55.18 22.73 15.43
CA SER A 9 55.32 21.53 14.60
C SER A 9 54.15 20.56 14.73
N LEU A 10 53.58 20.45 15.94
CA LEU A 10 52.42 19.59 16.21
C LEU A 10 51.14 20.15 15.56
N LEU A 11 50.96 21.48 15.59
CA LEU A 11 49.88 22.17 14.88
C LEU A 11 49.97 22.01 13.37
N LEU A 12 51.18 22.02 12.80
CA LEU A 12 51.40 21.82 11.36
C LEU A 12 51.00 20.42 10.87
N ILE A 13 51.06 19.39 11.74
CA ILE A 13 50.63 18.02 11.41
C ILE A 13 49.14 17.81 11.69
N LEU A 14 48.61 18.45 12.74
CA LEU A 14 47.18 18.35 13.08
C LEU A 14 46.29 19.06 12.06
N LEU A 15 46.76 20.15 11.45
CA LEU A 15 46.02 20.91 10.45
C LEU A 15 45.58 20.07 9.22
N PRO A 16 46.45 19.33 8.53
CA PRO A 16 46.03 18.50 7.39
C PRO A 16 45.10 17.35 7.80
N ILE A 17 45.28 16.75 8.98
CA ILE A 17 44.37 15.72 9.51
C ILE A 17 42.97 16.31 9.74
N TRP A 18 42.91 17.49 10.34
CA TRP A 18 41.66 18.19 10.59
C TRP A 18 40.97 18.59 9.27
N LEU A 19 41.73 19.11 8.29
CA LEU A 19 41.20 19.45 6.98
C LEU A 19 40.64 18.23 6.23
N VAL A 20 41.34 17.08 6.28
CA VAL A 20 40.84 15.83 5.67
C VAL A 20 39.57 15.34 6.36
N ALA A 21 39.50 15.41 7.70
CA ALA A 21 38.31 15.04 8.45
C ALA A 21 37.12 15.95 8.10
N VAL A 22 37.32 17.27 8.03
CA VAL A 22 36.28 18.24 7.64
C VAL A 22 35.81 18.00 6.21
N PHE A 23 36.73 17.80 5.26
CA PHE A 23 36.36 17.47 3.87
C PHE A 23 35.60 16.14 3.76
N GLY A 24 35.97 15.14 4.57
CA GLY A 24 35.28 13.86 4.63
C GLY A 24 33.83 14.00 5.12
N VAL A 25 33.62 14.76 6.20
CA VAL A 25 32.28 15.07 6.74
C VAL A 25 31.46 15.85 5.71
N PHE A 26 32.04 16.88 5.09
CA PHE A 26 31.35 17.68 4.07
C PHE A 26 30.95 16.85 2.84
N LYS A 27 31.80 15.91 2.41
CA LYS A 27 31.49 14.98 1.31
C LYS A 27 30.39 14.00 1.69
N ALA A 28 30.38 13.50 2.92
CA ALA A 28 29.32 12.61 3.41
C ALA A 28 27.96 13.33 3.50
N GLU A 29 27.94 14.57 3.97
CA GLU A 29 26.75 15.42 3.97
C GLU A 29 26.27 15.73 2.55
N TRP A 30 27.18 16.05 1.63
CA TRP A 30 26.84 16.29 0.22
C TRP A 30 26.26 15.05 -0.47
N VAL A 31 26.83 13.86 -0.23
CA VAL A 31 26.29 12.60 -0.74
C VAL A 31 24.93 12.32 -0.12
N SER A 32 24.77 12.53 1.18
CA SER A 32 23.49 12.34 1.87
C SER A 32 22.40 13.28 1.34
N LEU A 33 22.72 14.56 1.12
CA LEU A 33 21.78 15.54 0.56
C LEU A 33 21.36 15.23 -0.89
N ASN A 34 22.18 14.54 -1.67
CA ASN A 34 21.83 14.13 -3.04
C ASN A 34 21.14 12.76 -3.10
N PHE A 35 21.38 11.87 -2.14
CA PHE A 35 20.75 10.54 -2.08
C PHE A 35 19.43 10.52 -1.28
N LEU A 36 19.31 11.31 -0.21
CA LEU A 36 18.10 11.38 0.64
C LEU A 36 16.84 11.75 -0.16
N PRO A 37 16.84 12.76 -1.04
CA PRO A 37 15.68 13.10 -1.86
C PRO A 37 15.26 11.88 -2.69
N THR A 38 16.22 11.27 -3.39
CA THR A 38 15.94 10.19 -4.34
C THR A 38 15.40 8.93 -3.66
N VAL A 39 15.86 8.62 -2.44
CA VAL A 39 15.35 7.47 -1.66
C VAL A 39 14.00 7.78 -1.02
N MET A 40 13.82 8.98 -0.46
CA MET A 40 12.58 9.39 0.21
C MET A 40 11.43 9.65 -0.77
N PHE A 41 11.69 10.27 -1.92
CA PHE A 41 10.67 10.54 -2.94
C PHE A 41 10.18 9.25 -3.59
N ASN A 42 11.06 8.31 -3.92
CA ASN A 42 10.65 7.02 -4.49
C ASN A 42 9.87 6.16 -3.49
N ALA A 43 10.24 6.16 -2.20
CA ALA A 43 9.49 5.45 -1.18
C ALA A 43 8.13 6.10 -0.92
N ALA A 44 8.06 7.43 -0.78
CA ALA A 44 6.82 8.16 -0.56
C ALA A 44 5.87 8.11 -1.77
N GLU A 45 6.39 8.14 -3.01
CA GLU A 45 5.57 7.92 -4.20
C GLU A 45 5.06 6.49 -4.29
N LYS A 46 5.92 5.51 -4.03
CA LYS A 46 5.53 4.09 -4.03
C LYS A 46 4.46 3.82 -2.97
N ASP A 47 4.64 4.34 -1.75
CA ASP A 47 3.64 4.27 -0.68
C ASP A 47 2.37 5.04 -1.05
N ALA A 48 2.47 6.23 -1.64
CA ALA A 48 1.29 7.01 -2.04
C ALA A 48 0.51 6.36 -3.20
N VAL A 49 1.17 5.60 -4.06
CA VAL A 49 0.54 4.85 -5.16
C VAL A 49 -0.11 3.57 -4.61
N THR A 50 0.52 2.88 -3.66
CA THR A 50 0.00 1.62 -3.10
C THR A 50 -1.05 1.81 -1.99
N SER A 51 -0.89 2.78 -1.08
CA SER A 51 -1.77 2.98 0.10
C SER A 51 -3.08 3.71 -0.19
N ARG A 52 -3.03 4.80 -0.95
CA ARG A 52 -4.21 5.65 -1.16
C ARG A 52 -5.38 4.96 -1.87
N PRO A 53 -5.16 4.02 -2.82
CA PRO A 53 -6.28 3.28 -3.39
C PRO A 53 -7.00 2.43 -2.33
N ILE A 54 -6.27 1.62 -1.57
CA ILE A 54 -6.88 0.75 -0.56
C ILE A 54 -7.50 1.54 0.60
N ASP A 55 -6.91 2.67 1.01
CA ASP A 55 -7.47 3.54 2.04
C ASP A 55 -8.84 4.10 1.65
N ARG A 56 -8.99 4.54 0.40
CA ARG A 56 -10.27 5.08 -0.10
C ARG A 56 -11.33 3.99 -0.16
N LEU A 57 -10.97 2.81 -0.65
CA LEU A 57 -11.88 1.66 -0.65
C LEU A 57 -12.27 1.28 0.78
N ALA A 58 -11.31 1.21 1.70
CA ALA A 58 -11.55 0.84 3.09
C ALA A 58 -12.55 1.78 3.77
N LEU A 59 -12.37 3.10 3.65
CA LEU A 59 -13.27 4.10 4.19
C LEU A 59 -14.68 4.02 3.58
N LYS A 60 -14.76 3.80 2.25
CA LYS A 60 -16.06 3.66 1.58
C LYS A 60 -16.77 2.37 1.96
N ALA A 61 -16.05 1.24 1.96
CA ALA A 61 -16.58 -0.05 2.38
C ALA A 61 -17.09 -0.01 3.83
N GLU A 62 -16.39 0.67 4.75
CA GLU A 62 -16.86 0.83 6.12
C GLU A 62 -18.21 1.55 6.20
N SER A 63 -18.40 2.61 5.40
CA SER A 63 -19.65 3.37 5.38
C SER A 63 -20.83 2.63 4.73
N LEU A 64 -20.55 1.69 3.82
CA LEU A 64 -21.56 1.01 3.01
C LEU A 64 -21.95 -0.37 3.57
N ILE A 65 -21.00 -1.06 4.19
CA ILE A 65 -21.16 -2.43 4.66
C ILE A 65 -21.55 -2.41 6.14
N PRO A 66 -22.73 -2.90 6.55
CA PRO A 66 -23.10 -2.95 7.96
C PRO A 66 -22.16 -3.84 8.80
N PRO A 67 -21.95 -3.54 10.09
CA PRO A 67 -21.29 -4.46 11.02
C PRO A 67 -21.94 -5.85 11.03
N GLY A 68 -21.15 -6.90 11.28
CA GLY A 68 -21.61 -8.30 11.27
C GLY A 68 -21.88 -8.88 9.88
N SER A 69 -21.69 -8.11 8.81
CA SER A 69 -21.83 -8.60 7.44
C SER A 69 -20.61 -9.39 6.99
N LYS A 70 -20.80 -10.29 6.02
CA LYS A 70 -19.72 -11.03 5.37
C LYS A 70 -19.22 -10.30 4.13
N VAL A 71 -17.90 -10.17 4.01
CA VAL A 71 -17.22 -9.40 2.95
C VAL A 71 -16.21 -10.29 2.24
N PHE A 72 -16.37 -10.43 0.94
CA PHE A 72 -15.41 -11.07 0.05
C PHE A 72 -14.54 -9.98 -0.58
N PHE A 73 -13.28 -9.91 -0.18
CA PHE A 73 -12.34 -8.96 -0.73
C PHE A 73 -11.49 -9.65 -1.81
N PHE A 74 -11.57 -9.14 -3.03
CA PHE A 74 -10.76 -9.60 -4.15
C PHE A 74 -9.49 -8.75 -4.21
N ASP A 75 -8.40 -9.32 -3.71
CA ASP A 75 -7.10 -8.68 -3.72
C ASP A 75 -6.48 -8.81 -5.12
N PRO A 76 -6.02 -7.73 -5.75
CA PRO A 76 -5.35 -7.79 -7.05
C PRO A 76 -3.96 -8.43 -6.96
N TYR A 77 -3.41 -8.59 -5.77
CA TYR A 77 -2.08 -9.13 -5.55
C TYR A 77 -2.12 -10.49 -4.82
N PRO A 78 -1.18 -11.39 -5.12
CA PRO A 78 -1.00 -12.63 -4.36
C PRO A 78 -0.75 -12.38 -2.87
N TRP A 79 -1.25 -13.26 -2.00
CA TRP A 79 -1.13 -13.12 -0.54
C TRP A 79 0.32 -13.16 -0.03
N ASP A 80 1.21 -13.83 -0.76
CA ASP A 80 2.65 -13.95 -0.47
C ASP A 80 3.44 -12.73 -0.93
N SER A 81 2.81 -11.79 -1.66
CA SER A 81 3.41 -10.51 -2.04
C SER A 81 3.28 -9.48 -0.90
N PRO A 82 4.26 -8.56 -0.76
CA PRO A 82 4.16 -7.46 0.20
C PRO A 82 2.90 -6.60 0.02
N GLN A 83 2.45 -6.42 -1.23
CA GLN A 83 1.27 -5.64 -1.58
C GLN A 83 -0.03 -6.34 -1.14
N GLY A 84 -0.18 -7.63 -1.42
CA GLY A 84 -1.38 -8.39 -1.03
C GLY A 84 -1.54 -8.45 0.50
N GLY A 85 -0.44 -8.73 1.21
CA GLY A 85 -0.45 -8.69 2.68
C GLY A 85 -0.87 -7.31 3.23
N PHE A 86 -0.38 -6.23 2.62
CA PHE A 86 -0.75 -4.86 3.00
C PHE A 86 -2.22 -4.54 2.68
N TYR A 87 -2.73 -4.92 1.52
CA TYR A 87 -4.11 -4.63 1.09
C TYR A 87 -5.12 -5.36 1.96
N ALA A 88 -4.95 -6.68 2.08
CA ALA A 88 -5.74 -7.53 2.96
C ALA A 88 -5.69 -7.04 4.42
N GLY A 89 -4.49 -6.73 4.94
CA GLY A 89 -4.30 -6.24 6.30
C GLY A 89 -5.02 -4.92 6.54
N ARG A 90 -4.91 -3.98 5.60
CA ARG A 90 -5.53 -2.65 5.71
C ARG A 90 -7.05 -2.73 5.71
N LEU A 91 -7.63 -3.52 4.79
CA LEU A 91 -9.07 -3.69 4.74
C LEU A 91 -9.59 -4.40 6.00
N ARG A 92 -8.89 -5.45 6.46
CA ARG A 92 -9.22 -6.17 7.72
C ARG A 92 -9.23 -5.25 8.93
N TYR A 93 -8.25 -4.35 9.02
CA TYR A 93 -8.20 -3.38 10.10
C TYR A 93 -9.42 -2.44 10.08
N GLN A 94 -9.76 -1.88 8.91
CA GLN A 94 -10.89 -0.94 8.81
C GLN A 94 -12.24 -1.64 9.02
N LEU A 95 -12.39 -2.86 8.50
CA LEU A 95 -13.62 -3.62 8.53
C LEU A 95 -13.64 -4.66 9.65
N TYR A 96 -12.94 -4.42 10.77
CA TYR A 96 -12.74 -5.41 11.83
C TYR A 96 -14.02 -5.97 12.46
N GLN A 97 -15.15 -5.26 12.33
CA GLN A 97 -16.47 -5.71 12.81
C GLN A 97 -17.22 -6.59 11.79
N ARG A 98 -16.62 -6.93 10.65
CA ARG A 98 -17.22 -7.72 9.56
C ARG A 98 -16.42 -9.01 9.35
N GLU A 99 -17.09 -10.07 8.91
CA GLU A 99 -16.43 -11.34 8.58
C GLU A 99 -15.78 -11.19 7.19
N MET A 100 -14.46 -11.28 7.10
CA MET A 100 -13.76 -11.04 5.84
C MET A 100 -13.10 -12.28 5.28
N LYS A 101 -13.46 -12.63 4.05
CA LYS A 101 -12.76 -13.60 3.23
C LYS A 101 -11.94 -12.87 2.17
N VAL A 102 -10.62 -13.02 2.24
CA VAL A 102 -9.70 -12.48 1.24
C VAL A 102 -9.53 -13.53 0.16
N ILE A 103 -9.63 -13.11 -1.10
CA ILE A 103 -9.51 -13.95 -2.28
C ILE A 103 -8.32 -13.41 -3.06
N SER A 104 -7.26 -14.22 -3.14
CA SER A 104 -6.08 -13.92 -3.94
C SER A 104 -6.34 -14.25 -5.42
N PRO A 105 -5.64 -13.62 -6.38
CA PRO A 105 -5.79 -13.94 -7.81
C PRO A 105 -5.48 -15.40 -8.15
N ALA A 106 -4.68 -16.07 -7.32
CA ALA A 106 -4.30 -17.47 -7.50
C ALA A 106 -5.30 -18.47 -6.88
N ASP A 107 -6.30 -18.00 -6.13
CA ASP A 107 -7.23 -18.87 -5.45
C ASP A 107 -8.37 -19.28 -6.39
N GLU A 108 -8.73 -20.58 -6.38
CA GLU A 108 -10.00 -21.02 -6.96
C GLU A 108 -11.15 -20.50 -6.10
N PHE A 109 -12.00 -19.64 -6.67
CA PHE A 109 -13.15 -19.05 -5.98
C PHE A 109 -14.47 -19.60 -6.51
N ASP A 110 -15.23 -20.27 -5.63
CA ASP A 110 -16.62 -20.66 -5.91
C ASP A 110 -17.58 -19.51 -5.53
N TYR A 111 -18.16 -18.86 -6.54
CA TYR A 111 -19.14 -17.79 -6.37
C TYR A 111 -20.40 -18.25 -5.62
N ARG A 112 -20.72 -19.56 -5.60
CA ARG A 112 -21.85 -20.11 -4.85
C ARG A 112 -21.66 -20.04 -3.34
N SER A 113 -20.43 -19.75 -2.88
CA SER A 113 -20.15 -19.49 -1.48
C SER A 113 -20.65 -18.12 -1.00
N MET A 114 -21.12 -17.28 -1.92
CA MET A 114 -21.73 -15.98 -1.64
C MET A 114 -23.26 -16.11 -1.57
N GLY A 115 -23.83 -15.73 -0.43
CA GLY A 115 -25.27 -15.70 -0.20
C GLY A 115 -25.88 -14.31 -0.34
N PRO A 116 -27.20 -14.19 -0.54
CA PRO A 116 -27.89 -12.90 -0.47
C PRO A 116 -27.62 -12.20 0.86
N GLY A 117 -27.23 -10.92 0.79
CA GLY A 117 -26.82 -10.13 1.94
C GLY A 117 -25.31 -10.07 2.18
N ASP A 118 -24.52 -10.92 1.50
CA ASP A 118 -23.06 -10.82 1.50
C ASP A 118 -22.60 -9.61 0.66
N PHE A 119 -21.35 -9.19 0.86
CA PHE A 119 -20.75 -8.07 0.16
C PHE A 119 -19.48 -8.50 -0.57
N ALA A 120 -19.21 -7.90 -1.72
CA ALA A 120 -17.95 -8.04 -2.43
C ALA A 120 -17.25 -6.69 -2.56
N ALA A 121 -15.96 -6.65 -2.29
CA ALA A 121 -15.12 -5.47 -2.48
C ALA A 121 -13.99 -5.80 -3.46
N PHE A 122 -13.82 -4.94 -4.46
CA PHE A 122 -12.80 -5.10 -5.49
C PHE A 122 -11.89 -3.88 -5.55
N ILE A 123 -10.62 -4.13 -5.84
CA ILE A 123 -9.64 -3.11 -6.17
C ILE A 123 -8.76 -3.59 -7.31
N TRP A 124 -8.72 -2.82 -8.39
CA TRP A 124 -7.99 -3.18 -9.61
C TRP A 124 -7.11 -2.01 -10.05
N PRO A 125 -5.81 -2.02 -9.70
CA PRO A 125 -4.88 -0.93 -9.99
C PRO A 125 -4.75 -0.62 -11.49
N ASP A 126 -4.89 -1.63 -12.35
CA ASP A 126 -4.66 -1.55 -13.80
C ASP A 126 -5.96 -1.55 -14.65
N GLY A 127 -7.12 -1.28 -14.05
CA GLY A 127 -8.41 -1.24 -14.74
C GLY A 127 -9.26 -2.51 -14.54
N ILE A 128 -10.36 -2.65 -15.29
CA ILE A 128 -11.37 -3.68 -15.02
C ILE A 128 -10.84 -5.08 -15.34
N GLN A 129 -10.83 -5.98 -14.35
CA GLN A 129 -10.66 -7.40 -14.58
C GLN A 129 -11.97 -8.06 -15.05
N PRO A 130 -11.94 -9.00 -16.01
CA PRO A 130 -13.12 -9.74 -16.47
C PRO A 130 -13.90 -10.39 -15.33
N ILE A 131 -13.19 -10.87 -14.30
CA ILE A 131 -13.78 -11.59 -13.17
C ILE A 131 -14.82 -10.77 -12.40
N GLU A 132 -14.64 -9.44 -12.28
CA GLU A 132 -15.60 -8.59 -11.58
C GLU A 132 -16.95 -8.55 -12.32
N LYS A 133 -16.91 -8.41 -13.66
CA LYS A 133 -18.11 -8.37 -14.50
C LYS A 133 -18.82 -9.71 -14.52
N ASP A 134 -18.06 -10.79 -14.70
CA ASP A 134 -18.61 -12.15 -14.75
C ASP A 134 -19.24 -12.52 -13.41
N LEU A 135 -18.56 -12.19 -12.31
CA LEU A 135 -19.04 -12.46 -10.96
C LEU A 135 -20.28 -11.62 -10.61
N ALA A 136 -20.31 -10.33 -10.98
CA ALA A 136 -21.47 -9.48 -10.76
C ALA A 136 -22.72 -10.01 -11.49
N ALA A 137 -22.55 -10.51 -12.72
CA ALA A 137 -23.62 -11.14 -13.49
C ALA A 137 -24.06 -12.49 -12.89
N LEU A 138 -23.12 -13.36 -12.53
CA LEU A 138 -23.41 -14.72 -12.05
C LEU A 138 -24.03 -14.75 -10.65
N ALA A 139 -23.55 -13.91 -9.73
CA ALA A 139 -24.04 -13.91 -8.35
C ALA A 139 -25.26 -13.01 -8.13
N GLY A 140 -25.67 -12.23 -9.15
CA GLY A 140 -26.69 -11.20 -9.03
C GLY A 140 -26.28 -10.17 -7.99
N MET A 141 -25.33 -9.32 -8.35
CA MET A 141 -24.79 -8.29 -7.47
C MET A 141 -25.35 -6.92 -7.80
N GLU A 142 -25.76 -6.19 -6.76
CA GLU A 142 -26.11 -4.78 -6.82
C GLU A 142 -24.87 -3.93 -6.53
N GLU A 143 -24.54 -3.00 -7.42
CA GLU A 143 -23.42 -2.07 -7.22
C GLU A 143 -23.81 -1.00 -6.19
N LEU A 144 -23.10 -0.95 -5.06
CA LEU A 144 -23.26 0.11 -4.06
C LEU A 144 -22.30 1.27 -4.29
N TYR A 145 -21.14 0.97 -4.87
CA TYR A 145 -20.10 1.95 -5.15
C TYR A 145 -19.22 1.47 -6.30
N SER A 146 -18.90 2.38 -7.21
CA SER A 146 -17.83 2.19 -8.18
C SER A 146 -17.14 3.52 -8.46
N GLN A 147 -15.81 3.51 -8.43
CA GLN A 147 -14.98 4.62 -8.83
C GLN A 147 -13.89 4.11 -9.76
N VAL A 148 -13.71 4.79 -10.89
CA VAL A 148 -12.59 4.58 -11.81
C VAL A 148 -11.78 5.87 -11.82
N ASP A 149 -10.48 5.78 -11.53
CA ASP A 149 -9.54 6.89 -11.64
C ASP A 149 -8.21 6.44 -12.25
N ALA A 150 -7.24 7.36 -12.31
CA ALA A 150 -5.90 7.07 -12.86
C ALA A 150 -5.12 6.00 -12.08
N ARG A 151 -5.62 5.54 -10.94
CA ARG A 151 -5.02 4.53 -10.05
C ARG A 151 -5.80 3.23 -10.04
N GLY A 152 -6.76 3.10 -10.96
CA GLY A 152 -7.52 1.88 -11.16
C GLY A 152 -9.01 2.01 -10.83
N ARG A 153 -9.66 0.86 -10.69
CA ARG A 153 -11.07 0.74 -10.31
C ARG A 153 -11.20 0.24 -8.88
N GLN A 154 -12.18 0.80 -8.17
CA GLN A 154 -12.59 0.35 -6.85
C GLN A 154 -14.09 0.17 -6.88
N SER A 155 -14.59 -0.90 -6.30
CA SER A 155 -16.02 -1.16 -6.28
C SER A 155 -16.43 -1.96 -5.07
N VAL A 156 -17.66 -1.70 -4.62
CA VAL A 156 -18.34 -2.43 -3.55
C VAL A 156 -19.70 -2.84 -4.06
N TYR A 157 -20.00 -4.13 -3.91
CA TYR A 157 -21.24 -4.74 -4.33
C TYR A 157 -21.93 -5.42 -3.15
N ARG A 158 -23.26 -5.51 -3.23
CA ARG A 158 -24.10 -6.34 -2.39
C ARG A 158 -24.64 -7.51 -3.20
N VAL A 159 -24.56 -8.72 -2.67
CA VAL A 159 -25.17 -9.89 -3.28
C VAL A 159 -26.66 -9.84 -3.01
N VAL A 160 -27.47 -9.73 -4.05
CA VAL A 160 -28.93 -9.78 -3.97
C VAL A 160 -29.47 -11.15 -4.39
N GLY A 161 -28.63 -11.96 -5.04
CA GLY A 161 -28.93 -13.28 -5.56
C GLY A 161 -29.19 -13.23 -7.06
N ALA A 162 -28.77 -14.27 -7.78
CA ALA A 162 -29.10 -14.43 -9.19
C ALA A 162 -30.63 -14.49 -9.33
N GLY A 163 -31.22 -13.47 -9.96
CA GLY A 163 -32.62 -13.52 -10.37
C GLY A 163 -32.83 -14.78 -11.18
N ARG A 164 -33.71 -15.66 -10.70
CA ARG A 164 -34.23 -16.77 -11.50
C ARG A 164 -35.15 -16.23 -12.58
#